data_AF-A0A3D3X5X0-F1
#
_entry.id   AF-A0A3D3X5X0-F1
#
_cell.length_a   1.000
_cell.length_b   1.000
_cell.length_c   1.000
_cell.angle_alpha   90.00
_cell.angle_beta   90.00
_cell.angle_gamma   90.00
#
_symmetry.space_group_name_H-M   'P 1'
#
loop_
_entity.id
_entity.type
_entity.pdbx_description
1 polymer ?
#
loop_
_entity_poly.entity_id
_entity_poly.type
_entity_poly.pdbx_seq_one_letter_code
_entity_poly.pdbx_strand_id
1 'polypeptide(L)'
;MEEEITNKVLIFGFMIAAVMGFVGNRTHFCTMGAVADWINVGDTNRLRAWLFTIALAVLGVSLLEFQQWIILEGTHPPYRMASLP
;
A
#
# COMPACT_ATOMS: atom_id res chain seq x y z
N MET A 1 -10.57 29.56 -1.33
CA MET A 1 -9.63 28.74 -0.50
C MET A 1 -9.79 27.25 -0.77
N GLU A 2 -10.97 26.77 -1.18
CA GLU A 2 -11.24 25.35 -1.46
C GLU A 2 -10.63 24.81 -2.77
N GLU A 3 -10.42 25.67 -3.78
CA GLU A 3 -9.80 25.26 -5.06
C GLU A 3 -8.30 24.89 -4.92
N GLU A 4 -7.59 25.51 -3.97
CA GLU A 4 -6.17 25.24 -3.71
C GLU A 4 -5.95 23.82 -3.17
N ILE A 5 -6.81 23.37 -2.25
CA ILE A 5 -6.72 22.04 -1.64
C ILE A 5 -7.09 20.98 -2.67
N THR A 6 -8.14 21.24 -3.46
CA THR A 6 -8.59 20.33 -4.51
C THR A 6 -7.49 20.09 -5.54
N ASN A 7 -6.85 21.15 -6.05
CA ASN A 7 -5.78 21.01 -7.03
C ASN A 7 -4.55 20.28 -6.45
N LYS A 8 -4.15 20.62 -5.21
CA LYS A 8 -3.05 19.93 -4.52
C LYS A 8 -3.32 18.43 -4.38
N VAL A 9 -4.51 18.04 -3.92
CA VAL A 9 -4.89 16.63 -3.77
C VAL A 9 -4.89 15.89 -5.11
N LEU A 10 -5.41 16.52 -6.17
CA LEU A 10 -5.42 15.93 -7.52
C LEU A 10 -4.02 15.68 -8.06
N ILE A 11 -3.11 16.66 -7.91
CA ILE A 11 -1.72 16.52 -8.38
C ILE A 11 -0.98 15.44 -7.57
N PHE A 12 -1.13 15.43 -6.24
CA PHE A 12 -0.50 14.40 -5.41
C PHE A 12 -1.06 13.00 -5.71
N GLY A 13 -2.38 12.86 -5.89
CA GLY A 13 -3.00 11.60 -6.28
C GLY A 13 -2.50 11.10 -7.64
N PHE A 14 -2.41 12.00 -8.63
CA PHE A 14 -1.89 11.66 -9.96
C PHE A 14 -0.41 11.24 -9.92
N MET A 15 0.43 11.95 -9.15
CA MET A 15 1.84 11.61 -8.99
C MET A 15 2.03 10.22 -8.38
N ILE A 16 1.28 9.90 -7.32
CA ILE A 16 1.33 8.57 -6.68
C ILE A 16 0.87 7.49 -7.66
N ALA A 17 -0.22 7.72 -8.38
CA ALA A 17 -0.74 6.78 -9.38
C ALA A 17 0.25 6.55 -10.53
N ALA A 18 0.90 7.62 -11.02
CA ALA A 18 1.91 7.54 -12.08
C ALA A 18 3.14 6.72 -11.64
N VAL A 19 3.64 6.95 -10.43
CA VAL A 19 4.75 6.17 -9.86
C VAL A 19 4.34 4.72 -9.68
N MET A 20 3.17 4.45 -9.12
CA MET A 20 2.68 3.08 -8.90
C MET A 20 2.49 2.33 -10.24
N GLY A 21 1.93 3.00 -11.25
CA GLY A 21 1.79 2.45 -12.60
C GLY A 21 3.13 2.17 -13.28
N PHE A 22 4.11 3.07 -13.16
CA PHE A 22 5.46 2.86 -13.72
C PHE A 22 6.16 1.67 -13.07
N VAL A 23 6.14 1.59 -11.74
CA VAL A 23 6.76 0.50 -10.97
C VAL A 23 6.06 -0.83 -11.28
N GLY A 24 4.72 -0.85 -11.33
CA GLY A 24 3.95 -2.04 -11.65
C GLY A 24 4.22 -2.59 -13.05
N ASN A 25 4.34 -1.71 -14.06
CA ASN A 25 4.64 -2.12 -15.44
C ASN A 25 6.05 -2.70 -15.59
N ARG A 26 7.04 -2.15 -14.86
CA ARG A 26 8.43 -2.60 -14.95
C ARG A 26 8.72 -3.88 -14.17
N THR A 27 8.06 -4.08 -13.04
CA THR A 27 8.37 -5.19 -12.12
C THR A 27 7.47 -6.41 -12.31
N HIS A 28 6.40 -6.31 -13.12
CA HIS A 28 5.43 -7.40 -13.35
C HIS A 28 4.95 -8.02 -12.03
N PHE A 29 4.53 -7.16 -11.10
CA PHE A 29 4.16 -7.52 -9.74
C PHE A 29 2.72 -8.06 -9.66
N CYS A 30 2.46 -9.19 -10.32
CA CYS A 30 1.21 -9.91 -10.14
C CYS A 30 1.35 -10.93 -9.03
N THR A 31 0.59 -10.77 -7.95
CA THR A 31 0.44 -11.76 -6.86
C THR A 31 0.11 -13.14 -7.40
N MET A 32 -0.80 -13.18 -8.39
CA MET A 32 -1.22 -14.42 -9.06
C MET A 32 -0.08 -15.08 -9.84
N GLY A 33 0.80 -14.29 -10.49
CA GLY A 33 1.95 -14.83 -11.21
C GLY A 33 3.06 -15.32 -10.28
N ALA A 34 3.30 -14.62 -9.17
CA ALA A 34 4.30 -15.06 -8.18
C ALA A 34 3.97 -16.44 -7.56
N VAL A 35 2.68 -16.73 -7.33
CA VAL A 35 2.24 -18.04 -6.83
C VAL A 35 2.38 -19.11 -7.92
N ALA A 36 2.03 -18.79 -9.16
CA ALA A 36 2.16 -19.71 -10.29
C ALA A 36 3.63 -20.04 -10.60
N ASP A 37 4.53 -19.04 -10.56
CA ASP A 37 5.97 -19.24 -10.81
C ASP A 37 6.62 -20.12 -9.74
N TRP A 38 6.17 -20.02 -8.48
CA TRP A 38 6.66 -20.89 -7.40
C TRP A 38 6.22 -22.34 -7.59
N ILE A 39 4.94 -22.58 -7.93
CA ILE A 39 4.38 -23.93 -8.03
C ILE A 39 4.75 -24.61 -9.36
N ASN A 40 4.77 -23.87 -10.47
CA ASN A 40 4.89 -24.42 -11.81
C ASN A 40 6.32 -24.38 -12.37
N VAL A 41 7.14 -23.40 -11.97
CA VAL A 41 8.50 -23.17 -12.52
C VAL A 41 9.60 -23.31 -11.47
N GLY A 42 9.26 -23.15 -10.18
CA GLY A 42 10.18 -23.22 -9.06
C GLY A 42 11.03 -21.95 -8.83
N ASP A 43 10.77 -20.87 -9.58
CA ASP A 43 11.44 -19.58 -9.35
C ASP A 43 10.76 -18.81 -8.21
N THR A 44 11.52 -18.50 -7.16
CA THR A 44 11.03 -17.81 -5.96
C THR A 44 11.41 -16.33 -5.93
N ASN A 45 12.09 -15.81 -6.96
CA ASN A 45 12.55 -14.42 -6.97
C ASN A 45 11.38 -13.43 -6.89
N ARG A 46 10.28 -13.69 -7.61
CA ARG A 46 9.06 -12.85 -7.55
C ARG A 46 8.35 -12.94 -6.21
N LEU A 47 8.35 -14.12 -5.59
CA LEU A 47 7.76 -14.35 -4.26
C LEU A 47 8.52 -13.57 -3.17
N ARG A 48 9.87 -13.59 -3.22
CA ARG A 48 10.73 -12.86 -2.27
C ARG A 48 10.53 -11.35 -2.36
N ALA A 49 10.44 -10.83 -3.57
CA ALA A 49 10.12 -9.41 -3.78
C ALA A 49 8.76 -9.07 -3.17
N TRP A 50 7.75 -9.92 -3.36
CA TRP A 50 6.41 -9.69 -2.81
C TRP A 50 6.38 -9.66 -1.27
N LEU A 51 7.06 -10.60 -0.62
CA LEU A 51 7.17 -10.63 0.84
C LEU A 51 7.89 -9.40 1.39
N PHE A 52 8.96 -8.94 0.73
CA PHE A 52 9.68 -7.74 1.14
C PHE A 52 8.80 -6.48 1.04
N THR A 53 7.98 -6.38 -0.01
CA THR A 53 7.02 -5.28 -0.17
C THR A 53 6.00 -5.25 0.97
N ILE A 54 5.45 -6.40 1.38
CA ILE A 54 4.52 -6.48 2.52
C ILE A 54 5.20 -6.01 3.81
N ALA A 55 6.42 -6.48 4.07
CA ALA A 55 7.18 -6.09 5.25
C ALA A 55 7.42 -4.56 5.28
N LEU A 56 7.80 -3.97 4.15
CA LEU A 56 7.97 -2.52 4.01
C LEU A 56 6.66 -1.75 4.20
N ALA A 57 5.55 -2.25 3.65
CA ALA A 57 4.24 -1.61 3.78
C ALA A 57 3.76 -1.58 5.23
N VAL A 58 3.88 -2.71 5.94
CA VAL A 58 3.52 -2.79 7.36
C VAL A 58 4.41 -1.87 8.19
N LEU A 59 5.73 -1.92 8.00
CA LEU A 59 6.68 -1.04 8.70
C LEU A 59 6.38 0.45 8.44
N GLY A 60 6.07 0.81 7.19
CA GLY A 60 5.75 2.19 6.83
C GLY A 60 4.52 2.72 7.55
N VAL A 61 3.43 1.94 7.61
CA VAL A 61 2.21 2.33 8.33
C VAL A 61 2.46 2.41 9.83
N SER A 62 3.18 1.44 10.42
CA SER A 62 3.51 1.46 11.85
C SER A 62 4.38 2.65 12.25
N LEU A 63 5.31 3.08 11.41
CA LEU A 63 6.13 4.27 11.67
C LEU A 63 5.30 5.56 11.60
N LEU A 64 4.40 5.65 10.64
CA LEU A 64 3.50 6.81 10.49
C LEU A 64 2.54 6.94 11.68
N GLU A 65 2.07 5.81 12.23
CA GLU A 65 1.31 5.77 13.49
C GLU A 65 2.16 6.22 14.68
N PHE A 66 3.38 5.68 14.82
CA PHE A 66 4.29 6.02 15.91
C PHE A 66 4.58 7.53 15.96
N GLN A 67 4.68 8.17 14.80
CA GLN A 67 4.91 9.60 14.68
C GLN A 67 3.65 10.47 14.83
N GLN A 68 2.50 9.84 15.08
CA GLN A 68 1.19 10.48 15.27
C GLN A 68 0.71 11.29 14.06
N TRP A 69 1.17 10.93 12.85
CA TRP A 69 0.75 11.59 11.61
C TRP A 69 -0.58 11.06 11.07
N ILE A 70 -0.97 9.86 11.50
CA ILE A 70 -2.21 9.18 11.13
C ILE A 70 -2.79 8.50 12.38
N ILE A 71 -4.11 8.52 12.49
CA ILE A 71 -4.87 7.91 13.58
C ILE A 71 -5.53 6.65 13.02
N LEU A 72 -5.12 5.46 13.49
CA LEU A 72 -5.66 4.19 13.00
C LEU A 72 -6.90 3.71 13.77
N GLU A 73 -7.21 4.29 14.93
CA GLU A 73 -8.39 3.91 15.72
C GLU A 73 -9.70 4.16 14.95
N GLY A 74 -9.77 5.22 14.14
CA GLY A 74 -10.94 5.57 13.33
C GLY A 74 -11.17 4.68 12.11
N THR A 75 -10.22 3.80 11.77
CA THR A 75 -10.34 2.86 10.64
C THR A 75 -11.04 1.56 11.01
N HIS A 76 -11.28 1.30 12.30
CA HIS A 76 -12.01 0.12 12.72
C HIS A 76 -13.50 0.23 12.36
N PRO A 77 -14.09 -0.81 11.74
CA PRO A 77 -15.53 -0.84 11.52
C PRO A 77 -16.31 -0.70 12.84
N PRO A 78 -17.54 -0.18 12.82
CA PRO A 78 -18.34 0.08 14.02
C PRO A 78 -18.54 -1.13 14.96
N TYR A 79 -18.35 -2.35 14.46
CA TYR A 79 -18.47 -3.59 15.25
C TYR A 79 -17.16 -4.05 15.89
N ARG A 80 -16.03 -3.37 15.64
CA ARG A 80 -14.67 -3.71 16.14
C ARG A 80 -14.06 -2.59 17.01
N MET A 81 -14.79 -1.52 17.29
CA MET A 81 -14.33 -0.43 18.15
C MET A 81 -14.38 -0.82 19.63
N ALA A 82 -13.42 -0.31 20.42
CA ALA A 82 -13.31 -0.58 21.86
C ALA A 82 -14.41 0.12 22.69
N SER A 83 -15.05 1.14 22.13
CA SER A 83 -16.17 1.86 22.71
C SER A 83 -17.13 2.32 21.61
N LEU A 84 -18.42 2.08 21.79
CA LEU A 84 -19.47 2.78 21.02
C LEU A 84 -19.52 4.25 21.50
N PRO A 85 -19.81 5.21 20.60
CA PRO A 85 -19.91 6.62 20.96
C PRO A 85 -20.96 6.89 22.04
#